data_AF-A0AAU4D0D3-F1
#
_entry.id   AF-A0AAU4D0D3-F1
#
_cell.length_a   1.000
_cell.length_b   1.000
_cell.length_c   1.000
_cell.angle_alpha   90.00
_cell.angle_beta   90.00
_cell.angle_gamma   90.00
#
_symmetry.space_group_name_H-M   'P 1'
#
loop_
_entity.id
_entity.type
_entity.pdbx_description
1 polymer ?
#
loop_
_entity_poly.entity_id
_entity_poly.type
_entity_poly.pdbx_seq_one_letter_code
_entity_poly.pdbx_strand_id
1 'polypeptide(L)'
;MSTMTMETMGLTDLNDLNDLNDLTHLNDLAVLTGGPVTRSGLALDLPARLLDEEFGQSAVWRFEDFDFPATLTHEPTRRFLRDMGLPEDHGFFQLDTDIPLPTLAEYYADERPGEFALERLPAGAAHLIRLGHFVEGNSLVVDGTTGAILNWSERESTLCPLDADISTLAFTLWLLHREKHEGTAAGCWVETLRNRACADL
;
A
#
# COMPACT_ATOMS: atom_id res chain seq x y z
N MET A 1 -10.34 60.70 32.44
CA MET A 1 -11.30 60.12 31.47
C MET A 1 -10.59 58.99 30.79
N SER A 2 -10.98 57.75 31.12
CA SER A 2 -10.28 56.52 30.76
C SER A 2 -10.45 56.19 29.28
N THR A 3 -9.37 55.84 28.61
CA THR A 3 -9.38 55.05 27.37
C THR A 3 -9.15 53.60 27.75
N MET A 4 -10.15 52.77 27.44
CA MET A 4 -10.22 51.34 27.75
C MET A 4 -9.49 50.58 26.64
N THR A 5 -8.30 50.05 26.92
CA THR A 5 -7.58 49.13 26.05
C THR A 5 -8.21 47.74 26.18
N MET A 6 -8.76 47.25 25.08
CA MET A 6 -9.32 45.92 24.95
C MET A 6 -8.17 44.96 24.65
N GLU A 7 -7.77 44.16 25.64
CA GLU A 7 -6.96 42.97 25.42
C GLU A 7 -7.75 41.98 24.56
N THR A 8 -7.14 41.44 23.52
CA THR A 8 -7.68 40.29 22.79
C THR A 8 -6.53 39.33 22.51
N MET A 9 -6.54 38.28 23.34
CA MET A 9 -6.12 36.89 23.12
C MET A 9 -5.00 36.64 22.11
N GLY A 10 -3.88 36.14 22.65
CA GLY A 10 -2.71 35.69 21.90
C GLY A 10 -3.05 34.58 20.90
N LEU A 11 -2.61 34.80 19.67
CA LEU A 11 -2.30 33.72 18.74
C LEU A 11 -0.98 33.07 19.17
N THR A 12 -1.06 31.99 19.91
CA THR A 12 -0.03 30.96 19.98
C THR A 12 -0.76 29.65 19.81
N ASP A 13 -0.76 29.12 18.59
CA ASP A 13 -0.96 27.70 18.24
C ASP A 13 -0.90 27.52 16.72
N LEU A 14 0.25 27.90 16.13
CA LEU A 14 0.58 27.58 14.73
C LEU A 14 1.94 26.90 14.60
N ASN A 15 2.50 26.37 15.69
CA ASN A 15 3.78 25.66 15.69
C ASN A 15 3.68 24.13 15.82
N ASP A 16 2.48 23.55 15.91
CA ASP A 16 2.29 22.09 15.98
C ASP A 16 2.35 21.38 14.61
N LEU A 17 2.66 22.10 13.52
CA LEU A 17 2.81 21.52 12.18
C LEU A 17 4.27 21.24 11.79
N ASN A 18 5.22 21.34 12.73
CA ASN A 18 6.64 21.10 12.43
C ASN A 18 7.14 19.67 12.72
N ASP A 19 6.27 18.76 13.16
CA ASP A 19 6.58 17.32 13.29
C ASP A 19 6.59 16.57 11.95
N LEU A 20 6.27 17.22 10.83
CA LEU A 20 6.40 16.62 9.49
C LEU A 20 7.80 16.73 8.86
N ASN A 21 8.79 17.31 9.57
CA ASN A 21 10.16 17.41 9.08
C ASN A 21 11.07 16.21 9.44
N ASP A 22 10.53 15.20 10.11
CA ASP A 22 11.24 13.92 10.34
C ASP A 22 11.26 13.01 9.09
N LEU A 23 10.72 13.50 7.96
CA LEU A 23 10.80 12.85 6.65
C LEU A 23 12.20 12.98 6.00
N THR A 24 13.16 13.60 6.68
CA THR A 24 14.56 13.70 6.22
C THR A 24 15.42 12.49 6.58
N HIS A 25 14.87 11.49 7.29
CA HIS A 25 15.50 10.18 7.50
C HIS A 25 15.24 9.16 6.38
N LEU A 26 14.64 9.57 5.25
CA LEU A 26 14.51 8.74 4.04
C LEU A 26 15.85 8.35 3.39
N ASN A 27 16.98 8.79 3.94
CA ASN A 27 18.33 8.42 3.50
C ASN A 27 18.90 7.16 4.19
N ASP A 28 18.12 6.43 5.00
CA ASP A 28 18.52 5.11 5.51
C ASP A 28 18.19 3.96 4.54
N LEU A 29 18.60 4.12 3.28
CA LEU A 29 18.66 3.06 2.27
C LEU A 29 19.64 1.91 2.65
N ALA A 30 20.30 2.00 3.82
CA ALA A 30 21.12 0.95 4.41
C ALA A 30 20.32 -0.12 5.20
N VAL A 31 18.99 0.05 5.36
CA VAL A 31 18.12 -0.93 6.05
C VAL A 31 17.66 -2.08 5.13
N LEU A 32 18.25 -2.24 3.95
CA LEU A 32 17.90 -3.28 2.97
C LEU A 32 18.29 -4.72 3.35
N THR A 33 18.60 -5.03 4.61
CA THR A 33 18.71 -6.43 5.09
C THR A 33 18.26 -6.68 6.53
N GLY A 34 17.56 -5.76 7.19
CA GLY A 34 16.97 -6.04 8.51
C GLY A 34 16.82 -4.83 9.41
N GLY A 35 15.74 -4.06 9.22
CA GLY A 35 15.24 -3.17 10.27
C GLY A 35 14.80 -4.00 11.50
N PRO A 36 14.50 -3.36 12.65
CA PRO A 36 13.93 -4.09 13.76
C PRO A 36 12.61 -4.71 13.30
N VAL A 37 12.64 -6.02 13.09
CA VAL A 37 11.47 -6.82 12.76
C VAL A 37 10.46 -6.59 13.87
N THR A 38 9.31 -6.04 13.52
CA THR A 38 8.21 -5.81 14.46
C THR A 38 7.70 -7.15 15.02
N ARG A 39 6.78 -7.12 15.98
CA ARG A 39 6.26 -8.38 16.55
C ARG A 39 5.59 -9.25 15.50
N SER A 40 4.94 -8.64 14.51
CA SER A 40 4.26 -9.33 13.43
C SER A 40 5.22 -9.99 12.42
N GLY A 41 6.45 -9.50 12.30
CA GLY A 41 7.35 -9.88 11.22
C GLY A 41 7.31 -8.93 10.02
N LEU A 42 6.50 -7.86 10.09
CA LEU A 42 6.32 -6.84 9.04
C LEU A 42 7.05 -5.55 9.41
N ALA A 43 7.05 -4.58 8.50
CA ALA A 43 7.61 -3.24 8.70
C ALA A 43 6.84 -2.45 9.77
N LEU A 44 5.52 -2.62 9.87
CA LEU A 44 4.65 -1.91 10.81
C LEU A 44 3.73 -2.86 11.59
N ASP A 45 3.66 -2.68 12.91
CA ASP A 45 2.61 -3.30 13.75
C ASP A 45 1.40 -2.36 13.81
N LEU A 46 0.41 -2.59 12.94
CA LEU A 46 -0.80 -1.77 12.90
C LEU A 46 -1.80 -2.16 14.02
N PRO A 47 -2.57 -1.21 14.56
CA PRO A 47 -3.67 -1.51 15.48
C PRO A 47 -4.70 -2.45 14.83
N ALA A 48 -5.13 -3.48 15.56
CA ALA A 48 -5.92 -4.59 15.02
C ALA A 48 -7.24 -4.20 14.32
N ARG A 49 -7.81 -3.03 14.67
CA ARG A 49 -9.07 -2.54 14.11
C ARG A 49 -8.90 -1.30 13.24
N LEU A 50 -7.66 -0.88 12.95
CA LEU A 50 -7.39 0.36 12.21
C LEU A 50 -8.19 0.43 10.90
N LEU A 51 -8.13 -0.65 10.11
CA LEU A 51 -8.83 -0.70 8.83
C LEU A 51 -10.34 -0.80 9.01
N ASP A 52 -10.83 -1.62 9.94
CA ASP A 52 -12.28 -1.76 10.19
C ASP A 52 -12.92 -0.46 10.71
N GLU A 53 -12.20 0.30 11.53
CA GLU A 53 -12.67 1.56 12.11
C GLU A 53 -12.77 2.68 11.07
N GLU A 54 -11.88 2.66 10.07
CA GLU A 54 -11.74 3.75 9.10
C GLU A 54 -12.51 3.46 7.81
N PHE A 55 -12.40 2.24 7.27
CA PHE A 55 -13.09 1.84 6.05
C PHE A 55 -14.46 1.21 6.31
N GLY A 56 -14.69 0.75 7.54
CA GLY A 56 -15.84 -0.08 7.88
C GLY A 56 -15.59 -1.56 7.61
N GLN A 57 -16.04 -2.41 8.52
CA GLN A 57 -15.79 -3.87 8.49
C GLN A 57 -16.27 -4.55 7.18
N SER A 58 -17.31 -4.02 6.53
CA SER A 58 -17.84 -4.58 5.28
C SER A 58 -17.07 -4.17 4.03
N ALA A 59 -16.08 -3.29 4.15
CA ALA A 59 -15.24 -2.83 3.05
C ALA A 59 -13.78 -3.34 3.18
N VAL A 60 -13.51 -4.14 4.21
CA VAL A 60 -12.21 -4.77 4.47
C VAL A 60 -12.32 -6.25 4.22
N TRP A 61 -11.70 -6.72 3.15
CA TRP A 61 -11.68 -8.12 2.76
C TRP A 61 -10.56 -8.87 3.49
N ARG A 62 -10.90 -10.07 3.98
CA ARG A 62 -9.97 -10.98 4.65
C ARG A 62 -9.98 -12.30 3.90
N PHE A 63 -8.79 -12.80 3.60
CA PHE A 63 -8.60 -14.05 2.87
C PHE A 63 -8.52 -15.24 3.82
N GLU A 64 -9.01 -16.38 3.36
CA GLU A 64 -8.87 -17.64 4.07
C GLU A 64 -7.58 -18.37 3.64
N ASP A 65 -7.13 -19.34 4.45
CA ASP A 65 -5.86 -20.03 4.16
C ASP A 65 -5.84 -20.77 2.81
N PHE A 66 -7.03 -21.15 2.29
CA PHE A 66 -7.19 -21.80 0.99
C PHE A 66 -7.21 -20.83 -0.20
N ASP A 67 -7.37 -19.53 0.06
CA ASP A 67 -7.31 -18.50 -0.99
C ASP A 67 -5.86 -18.17 -1.36
N PHE A 68 -4.89 -18.56 -0.52
CA PHE A 68 -3.48 -18.28 -0.75
C PHE A 68 -2.82 -19.35 -1.61
N PRO A 69 -2.12 -18.97 -2.70
CA PRO A 69 -1.35 -19.92 -3.49
C PRO A 69 -0.19 -20.48 -2.66
N ALA A 70 0.27 -21.68 -3.00
CA ALA A 70 1.37 -22.34 -2.28
C ALA A 70 2.70 -21.55 -2.35
N THR A 71 2.83 -20.66 -3.33
CA THR A 71 4.01 -19.81 -3.54
C THR A 71 4.04 -18.58 -2.63
N LEU A 72 2.90 -18.19 -2.03
CA LEU A 72 2.89 -17.25 -0.92
C LEU A 72 3.37 -17.98 0.33
N THR A 73 4.68 -17.97 0.57
CA THR A 73 5.33 -18.64 1.70
C THR A 73 5.69 -17.66 2.82
N HIS A 74 5.61 -16.35 2.56
CA HIS A 74 5.84 -15.31 3.55
C HIS A 74 4.71 -15.27 4.58
N GLU A 75 4.94 -15.98 5.69
CA GLU A 75 3.96 -16.15 6.77
C GLU A 75 3.43 -14.83 7.38
N PRO A 76 4.24 -13.77 7.59
CA PRO A 76 3.71 -12.49 8.07
C PRO A 76 2.66 -11.89 7.14
N THR A 77 2.85 -11.99 5.81
CA THR A 77 1.89 -11.49 4.82
C THR A 77 0.60 -12.30 4.86
N ARG A 78 0.67 -13.63 4.92
CA ARG A 78 -0.51 -14.50 5.05
C ARG A 78 -1.35 -14.13 6.27
N ARG A 79 -0.68 -14.00 7.42
CA ARG A 79 -1.34 -13.64 8.68
C ARG A 79 -2.02 -12.30 8.59
N PHE A 80 -1.37 -11.31 7.98
CA PHE A 80 -1.97 -9.99 7.79
C PHE A 80 -3.22 -10.06 6.91
N LEU A 81 -3.15 -10.71 5.75
CA LEU A 81 -4.28 -10.82 4.82
C LEU A 81 -5.47 -11.59 5.41
N ARG A 82 -5.22 -12.55 6.30
CA ARG A 82 -6.27 -13.31 7.00
C ARG A 82 -6.85 -12.57 8.19
N ASP A 83 -6.00 -12.02 9.05
CA ASP A 83 -6.43 -11.47 10.34
C ASP A 83 -6.87 -10.00 10.22
N MET A 84 -6.10 -9.19 9.47
CA MET A 84 -6.33 -7.75 9.28
C MET A 84 -7.11 -7.45 8.00
N GLY A 85 -6.76 -8.12 6.90
CA GLY A 85 -7.34 -7.89 5.58
C GLY A 85 -6.82 -6.64 4.88
N LEU A 86 -7.46 -6.30 3.76
CA LEU A 86 -7.22 -5.08 2.99
C LEU A 86 -8.54 -4.43 2.59
N PRO A 87 -8.58 -3.09 2.41
CA PRO A 87 -9.72 -2.43 1.79
C PRO A 87 -9.97 -2.97 0.37
N GLU A 88 -11.24 -3.22 0.02
CA GLU A 88 -11.63 -3.77 -1.28
C GLU A 88 -11.41 -2.80 -2.44
N ASP A 89 -11.74 -1.53 -2.23
CA ASP A 89 -11.61 -0.47 -3.22
C ASP A 89 -11.06 0.80 -2.56
N HIS A 90 -9.99 1.31 -3.15
CA HIS A 90 -9.45 2.62 -2.84
C HIS A 90 -8.88 3.26 -4.09
N GLY A 91 -9.74 3.85 -4.94
CA GLY A 91 -9.45 4.90 -5.94
C GLY A 91 -8.38 4.63 -7.03
N PHE A 92 -7.18 4.24 -6.60
CA PHE A 92 -6.05 3.77 -7.38
C PHE A 92 -5.77 2.26 -7.21
N PHE A 93 -6.45 1.58 -6.30
CA PHE A 93 -6.33 0.16 -6.00
C PHE A 93 -7.70 -0.50 -5.91
N GLN A 94 -7.85 -1.66 -6.55
CA GLN A 94 -9.03 -2.52 -6.41
C GLN A 94 -8.56 -3.96 -6.20
N LEU A 95 -8.91 -4.53 -5.05
CA LEU A 95 -8.53 -5.88 -4.63
C LEU A 95 -9.35 -6.94 -5.39
N ASP A 96 -8.70 -8.04 -5.78
CA ASP A 96 -9.39 -9.21 -6.31
C ASP A 96 -9.98 -10.03 -5.15
N THR A 97 -11.30 -10.05 -5.02
CA THR A 97 -12.00 -10.75 -3.92
C THR A 97 -12.83 -11.94 -4.37
N ASP A 98 -13.17 -12.01 -5.66
CA ASP A 98 -14.07 -13.03 -6.20
C ASP A 98 -13.41 -14.41 -6.43
N ILE A 99 -12.07 -14.45 -6.42
CA ILE A 99 -11.28 -15.64 -6.68
C ILE A 99 -10.13 -15.79 -5.67
N PRO A 100 -9.64 -17.02 -5.43
CA PRO A 100 -8.35 -17.22 -4.77
C PRO A 100 -7.27 -16.39 -5.44
N LEU A 101 -6.32 -15.87 -4.66
CA LEU A 101 -5.28 -14.97 -5.17
C LEU A 101 -4.41 -15.70 -6.21
N PRO A 102 -4.46 -15.29 -7.49
CA PRO A 102 -3.66 -15.96 -8.51
C PRO A 102 -2.21 -15.46 -8.44
N THR A 103 -1.27 -16.31 -8.83
CA THR A 103 0.04 -15.82 -9.24
C THR A 103 -0.09 -15.03 -10.54
N LEU A 104 0.84 -14.13 -10.81
CA LEU A 104 0.86 -13.34 -12.04
C LEU A 104 0.91 -14.26 -13.27
N ALA A 105 1.64 -15.38 -13.17
CA ALA A 105 1.68 -16.39 -14.23
C ALA A 105 0.29 -17.05 -14.45
N GLU A 106 -0.42 -17.43 -13.39
CA GLU A 106 -1.75 -18.03 -13.47
C GLU A 106 -2.78 -17.05 -14.03
N TYR A 107 -2.76 -15.80 -13.57
CA TYR A 107 -3.66 -14.74 -14.06
C TYR A 107 -3.61 -14.61 -15.60
N TYR A 108 -2.41 -14.54 -16.18
CA TYR A 108 -2.28 -14.44 -17.63
C TYR A 108 -2.55 -15.76 -18.38
N ALA A 109 -2.37 -16.90 -17.73
CA ALA A 109 -2.67 -18.19 -18.35
C ALA A 109 -4.19 -18.44 -18.42
N ASP A 110 -4.92 -18.10 -17.37
CA ASP A 110 -6.32 -18.50 -17.18
C ASP A 110 -7.32 -17.40 -17.53
N GLU A 111 -7.08 -16.16 -17.10
CA GLU A 111 -8.02 -15.06 -17.31
C GLU A 111 -7.78 -14.28 -18.60
N ARG A 112 -6.54 -14.29 -19.10
CA ARG A 112 -6.11 -13.49 -20.27
C ARG A 112 -5.40 -14.32 -21.35
N PRO A 113 -5.93 -15.48 -21.76
CA PRO A 113 -5.26 -16.35 -22.71
C PRO A 113 -5.06 -15.65 -24.05
N GLY A 114 -3.79 -15.41 -24.42
CA GLY A 114 -3.43 -14.81 -25.71
C GLY A 114 -3.55 -13.29 -25.79
N GLU A 115 -3.98 -12.61 -24.72
CA GLU A 115 -3.98 -11.13 -24.66
C GLU A 115 -2.59 -10.58 -24.32
N PHE A 116 -1.77 -11.35 -23.60
CA PHE A 116 -0.40 -10.99 -23.23
C PHE A 116 0.58 -12.10 -23.60
N ALA A 117 1.72 -11.72 -24.17
CA ALA A 117 2.78 -12.66 -24.53
C ALA A 117 3.47 -13.15 -23.24
N LEU A 118 3.42 -14.45 -22.93
CA LEU A 118 3.99 -14.99 -21.70
C LEU A 118 5.50 -14.75 -21.59
N GLU A 119 6.20 -14.57 -22.71
CA GLU A 119 7.62 -14.23 -22.77
C GLU A 119 7.93 -12.83 -22.23
N ARG A 120 6.91 -11.97 -22.12
CA ARG A 120 7.01 -10.62 -21.54
C ARG A 120 6.82 -10.61 -20.03
N LEU A 121 6.42 -11.72 -19.42
CA LEU A 121 6.29 -11.82 -17.97
C LEU A 121 7.68 -11.73 -17.31
N PRO A 122 7.74 -11.15 -16.10
CA PRO A 122 8.99 -11.05 -15.39
C PRO A 122 9.45 -12.45 -14.97
N ALA A 123 10.77 -12.61 -14.83
CA ALA A 123 11.32 -13.81 -14.22
C ALA A 123 10.72 -13.99 -12.82
N GLY A 124 10.26 -15.20 -12.51
CA GLY A 124 9.62 -15.49 -11.23
C GLY A 124 8.15 -15.10 -11.12
N ALA A 125 7.44 -14.83 -12.22
CA ALA A 125 6.00 -14.53 -12.20
C ALA A 125 5.11 -15.56 -11.44
N ALA A 126 5.55 -16.81 -11.34
CA ALA A 126 4.87 -17.84 -10.53
C ALA A 126 4.99 -17.62 -9.00
N HIS A 127 5.88 -16.73 -8.55
CA HIS A 127 6.05 -16.33 -7.16
C HIS A 127 5.53 -14.93 -6.87
N LEU A 128 4.98 -14.24 -7.87
CA LEU A 128 4.37 -12.92 -7.70
C LEU A 128 2.88 -13.13 -7.59
N ILE A 129 2.29 -12.85 -6.44
CA ILE A 129 0.85 -13.02 -6.20
C ILE A 129 0.17 -11.71 -6.52
N ARG A 130 -0.78 -11.74 -7.45
CA ARG A 130 -1.57 -10.58 -7.80
C ARG A 130 -2.60 -10.32 -6.70
N LEU A 131 -2.57 -9.12 -6.12
CA LEU A 131 -3.57 -8.67 -5.16
C LEU A 131 -4.76 -8.02 -5.88
N GLY A 132 -4.50 -7.32 -6.98
CA GLY A 132 -5.56 -6.71 -7.75
C GLY A 132 -5.09 -5.66 -8.73
N HIS A 133 -6.04 -4.90 -9.25
CA HIS A 133 -5.80 -3.83 -10.20
C HIS A 133 -5.23 -2.59 -9.51
N PHE A 134 -4.27 -1.96 -10.19
CA PHE A 134 -3.61 -0.73 -9.78
C PHE A 134 -3.70 0.32 -10.90
N VAL A 135 -3.25 1.56 -10.63
CA VAL A 135 -3.40 2.67 -11.59
C VAL A 135 -2.89 2.35 -12.99
N GLU A 136 -3.51 2.98 -13.98
CA GLU A 136 -3.06 2.95 -15.39
C GLU A 136 -3.03 1.54 -16.03
N GLY A 137 -3.81 0.59 -15.50
CA GLY A 137 -3.83 -0.79 -15.98
C GLY A 137 -2.67 -1.63 -15.45
N ASN A 138 -1.98 -1.15 -14.43
CA ASN A 138 -0.97 -1.93 -13.72
C ASN A 138 -1.63 -2.92 -12.76
N SER A 139 -0.84 -3.86 -12.25
CA SER A 139 -1.27 -4.77 -11.20
C SER A 139 -0.44 -4.59 -9.95
N LEU A 140 -1.08 -4.60 -8.79
CA LEU A 140 -0.40 -4.67 -7.51
C LEU A 140 -0.07 -6.13 -7.21
N VAL A 141 1.21 -6.43 -6.98
CA VAL A 141 1.66 -7.80 -6.72
C VAL A 141 2.49 -7.87 -5.45
N VAL A 142 2.47 -9.02 -4.79
CA VAL A 142 3.35 -9.33 -3.67
C VAL A 142 4.33 -10.43 -4.06
N ASP A 143 5.61 -10.26 -3.74
CA ASP A 143 6.57 -11.36 -3.81
C ASP A 143 6.25 -12.37 -2.71
N GLY A 144 5.87 -13.58 -3.10
CA GLY A 144 5.41 -14.61 -2.19
C GLY A 144 6.44 -15.13 -1.21
N THR A 145 7.73 -14.89 -1.45
CA THR A 145 8.82 -15.35 -0.58
C THR A 145 9.19 -14.28 0.44
N THR A 146 9.24 -13.02 0.01
CA THR A 146 9.76 -11.90 0.81
C THR A 146 8.66 -11.02 1.41
N GLY A 147 7.44 -11.08 0.86
CA GLY A 147 6.33 -10.22 1.27
C GLY A 147 6.39 -8.80 0.69
N ALA A 148 7.39 -8.48 -0.15
CA ALA A 148 7.55 -7.16 -0.75
C ALA A 148 6.41 -6.83 -1.73
N ILE A 149 5.91 -5.59 -1.69
CA ILE A 149 4.85 -5.12 -2.57
C ILE A 149 5.47 -4.40 -3.78
N LEU A 150 5.07 -4.83 -4.96
CA LEU A 150 5.59 -4.34 -6.23
C LEU A 150 4.43 -3.87 -7.13
N ASN A 151 4.73 -2.88 -7.96
CA ASN A 151 3.90 -2.50 -9.08
C ASN A 151 4.36 -3.26 -10.34
N TRP A 152 3.45 -3.99 -10.98
CA TRP A 152 3.67 -4.62 -12.28
C TRP A 152 3.07 -3.75 -13.39
N SER A 153 3.94 -3.20 -14.24
CA SER A 153 3.54 -2.47 -15.45
C SER A 153 3.46 -3.42 -16.64
N GLU A 154 2.24 -3.72 -17.09
CA GLU A 154 2.03 -4.56 -18.27
C GLU A 154 2.54 -3.89 -19.54
N ARG A 155 2.43 -2.56 -19.60
CA ARG A 155 2.85 -1.76 -20.76
C ARG A 155 4.36 -1.82 -20.92
N GLU A 156 5.09 -1.63 -19.83
CA GLU A 156 6.55 -1.53 -19.84
C GLU A 156 7.24 -2.88 -19.62
N SER A 157 6.50 -3.90 -19.19
CA SER A 157 7.04 -5.21 -18.84
C SER A 157 8.01 -5.15 -17.65
N THR A 158 7.75 -4.25 -16.69
CA THR A 158 8.65 -3.94 -15.58
C THR A 158 7.98 -4.11 -14.22
N LEU A 159 8.79 -4.52 -13.24
CA LEU A 159 8.44 -4.53 -11.82
C LEU A 159 9.14 -3.36 -11.14
N CYS A 160 8.37 -2.55 -10.43
CA CYS A 160 8.90 -1.46 -9.61
C CYS A 160 8.55 -1.72 -8.14
N PRO A 161 9.51 -1.63 -7.20
CA PRO A 161 9.19 -1.65 -5.78
C PRO A 161 8.20 -0.55 -5.41
N LEU A 162 7.16 -0.89 -4.66
CA LEU A 162 6.15 0.06 -4.19
C LEU A 162 6.23 0.25 -2.68
N ASP A 163 6.04 -0.84 -1.93
CA ASP A 163 6.06 -0.83 -0.47
C ASP A 163 6.90 -1.99 0.07
N ALA A 164 7.48 -1.79 1.25
CA ALA A 164 8.31 -2.79 1.90
C ALA A 164 7.56 -4.11 2.14
N ASP A 165 6.30 -4.02 2.58
CA ASP A 165 5.38 -5.14 2.70
C ASP A 165 3.92 -4.66 2.82
N ILE A 166 3.01 -5.61 3.05
CA ILE A 166 1.56 -5.41 3.14
C ILE A 166 1.14 -4.44 4.27
N SER A 167 1.91 -4.33 5.35
CA SER A 167 1.59 -3.42 6.46
C SER A 167 1.82 -1.96 6.05
N THR A 168 2.88 -1.69 5.30
CA THR A 168 3.15 -0.36 4.75
C THR A 168 2.10 0.03 3.72
N LEU A 169 1.71 -0.90 2.83
CA LEU A 169 0.61 -0.67 1.90
C LEU A 169 -0.69 -0.29 2.63
N ALA A 170 -1.11 -1.09 3.62
CA ALA A 170 -2.33 -0.85 4.37
C ALA A 170 -2.31 0.50 5.10
N PHE A 171 -1.15 0.87 5.66
CA PHE A 171 -0.96 2.17 6.29
C PHE A 171 -1.07 3.33 5.28
N THR A 172 -0.48 3.19 4.09
CA THR A 172 -0.60 4.17 3.00
C THR A 172 -2.04 4.32 2.52
N LEU A 173 -2.79 3.23 2.36
CA LEU A 173 -4.22 3.26 2.04
C LEU A 173 -5.01 4.01 3.10
N TRP A 174 -4.75 3.73 4.38
CA TRP A 174 -5.37 4.43 5.51
C TRP A 174 -5.08 5.93 5.50
N LEU A 175 -3.82 6.34 5.31
CA LEU A 175 -3.44 7.76 5.23
C LEU A 175 -4.20 8.49 4.11
N LEU A 176 -4.25 7.88 2.93
CA LEU A 176 -4.94 8.46 1.76
C LEU A 176 -6.46 8.51 1.95
N HIS A 177 -7.02 7.54 2.67
CA HIS A 177 -8.44 7.54 3.01
C HIS A 177 -8.79 8.71 3.93
N ARG A 178 -7.99 8.93 4.98
CA ARG A 178 -8.18 10.04 5.92
C ARG A 178 -8.08 11.40 5.26
N GLU A 179 -7.10 11.59 4.38
CA GLU A 179 -6.93 12.83 3.63
C GLU A 179 -8.18 13.19 2.81
N LYS A 180 -8.79 12.19 2.16
CA LYS A 180 -10.03 12.34 1.39
C LYS A 180 -11.24 12.67 2.29
N HIS A 181 -11.30 12.10 3.49
CA HIS A 181 -12.37 12.33 4.45
C HIS A 181 -12.27 13.66 5.20
N GLU A 182 -11.05 14.15 5.45
CA GLU A 182 -10.81 15.41 6.18
C GLU A 182 -10.99 16.66 5.30
N GLY A 183 -11.24 16.50 3.99
CA GLY A 183 -11.57 17.60 3.07
C GLY A 183 -10.48 18.68 2.98
N THR A 184 -9.27 18.37 3.44
CA THR A 184 -8.12 19.26 3.31
C THR A 184 -7.66 19.19 1.86
N ALA A 185 -7.38 20.36 1.27
CA ALA A 185 -7.00 20.52 -0.13
C ALA A 185 -5.59 19.92 -0.42
N ALA A 186 -5.48 18.61 -0.33
CA ALA A 186 -4.25 17.84 -0.45
C ALA A 186 -4.31 16.84 -1.64
N GLY A 187 -5.33 16.94 -2.50
CA GLY A 187 -5.38 16.30 -3.83
C GLY A 187 -4.23 16.66 -4.79
N CYS A 188 -3.18 17.33 -4.31
CA CYS A 188 -1.92 17.62 -4.98
C CYS A 188 -0.80 16.58 -4.67
N TRP A 189 -0.90 15.79 -3.58
CA TRP A 189 0.19 14.89 -3.18
C TRP A 189 0.18 13.55 -3.93
N VAL A 190 -0.99 13.04 -4.32
CA VAL A 190 -1.12 11.83 -5.17
C VAL A 190 -0.42 12.02 -6.52
N GLU A 191 -0.51 13.23 -7.09
CA GLU A 191 0.21 13.64 -8.31
C GLU A 191 1.74 13.66 -8.09
N THR A 192 2.17 14.04 -6.88
CA THR A 192 3.58 14.18 -6.52
C THR A 192 4.23 12.83 -6.26
N LEU A 193 3.53 11.87 -5.64
CA LEU A 193 3.97 10.48 -5.51
C LEU A 193 4.02 9.77 -6.87
N ARG A 194 3.02 10.01 -7.73
CA ARG A 194 2.98 9.48 -9.10
C ARG A 194 4.19 9.88 -9.94
N ASN A 195 4.64 11.13 -9.82
CA ASN A 195 5.77 11.62 -10.61
C ASN A 195 7.14 11.15 -10.07
N ARG A 196 7.25 10.76 -8.79
CA ARG A 196 8.54 10.38 -8.21
C ARG A 196 8.93 8.93 -8.49
N ALA A 197 7.96 8.01 -8.52
CA ALA A 197 8.21 6.60 -8.85
C ALA A 197 8.70 6.37 -10.29
N CYS A 198 8.45 7.33 -11.20
CA CYS A 198 8.89 7.25 -12.61
C CYS A 198 10.02 8.23 -12.96
N ALA A 199 10.44 9.13 -12.07
CA ALA A 199 11.45 10.15 -12.36
C ALA A 199 12.90 9.74 -12.02
N ASP A 200 13.09 8.61 -11.34
CA ASP A 200 14.42 8.07 -11.01
C ASP A 200 14.87 6.92 -11.96
N LEU A 201 14.34 6.91 -13.19
CA LEU A 201 14.85 6.12 -14.34
C LEU A 201 15.38 7.01 -15.46
#